data_AF-A0A6N9TQH8-F1
#
_entry.id   AF-A0A6N9TQH8-F1
#
_cell.length_a   1.000
_cell.length_b   1.000
_cell.length_c   1.000
_cell.angle_alpha   90.00
_cell.angle_beta   90.00
_cell.angle_gamma   90.00
#
_symmetry.space_group_name_H-M   'P 1'
#
loop_
_entity.id
_entity.type
_entity.pdbx_description
1 polymer ?
#
loop_
_entity_poly.entity_id
_entity_poly.type
_entity_poly.pdbx_seq_one_letter_code
_entity_poly.pdbx_strand_id
1 'polypeptide(L)'
;MLGNGQADREAKELPTLRRHGVLVVEDDDLQREVLVTCLRQWGLTVREAADGRRALAVLREDDAIRLMITDLRMPGMDGFDLLREVTGRWRGRIYTIVLSGVRDRANLVRALDLGARDFWVKPCHPEKMFARLAVLDQVMSYENQYQRLVRDLFELMGEMLGFRDNYTEEHSLRVAGLACRTAERLGFSREELEVLEIGCLVHDIGKIVIPDDVLLKPGRFDSQDWALMKMHPTVGAKFLAHRYPDDRVTEIVLQHHERLDGSGYPLGLGGNEIGPMVRIVAASDVYEALVARRPYKSPMPREKALSILREEVEQGRLDGEAVETLASVVAEWDPLAITRPTFSGDHEQLEAFRRMTYFREPLTGLHNYRYLLALDRDPGFRSGLEEYHLLLLDFRDLRIFNQRWGYLKADSHLDELGMAMQEIVNRFDRRGVSGRGPTAMLFRKGADYLIYTTCPREELRSMAKSLRNHVAGVEQKIGLKARLLIRSHPATCPLEEAVDLLVADEEESDAEEALRDHSRPAAEGRLLM
;
A
#
# COMPACT_ATOMS: atom_id res chain seq x y z
N MET A 1 -31.80 51.51 42.11
CA MET A 1 -31.11 50.28 42.57
C MET A 1 -31.06 49.33 41.40
N LEU A 2 -29.85 48.85 41.12
CA LEU A 2 -29.45 48.08 39.95
C LEU A 2 -30.03 46.66 40.01
N GLY A 3 -30.70 46.23 38.94
CA GLY A 3 -31.06 44.85 38.68
C GLY A 3 -30.44 44.43 37.35
N ASN A 4 -29.45 43.54 37.43
CA ASN A 4 -28.51 43.15 36.39
C ASN A 4 -29.15 42.72 35.06
N GLY A 5 -28.68 43.34 33.97
CA GLY A 5 -28.71 42.77 32.64
C GLY A 5 -27.77 41.56 32.56
N GLN A 6 -28.32 40.37 32.76
CA GLN A 6 -27.73 39.09 32.39
C GLN A 6 -28.65 38.41 31.38
N ALA A 7 -28.76 39.03 30.21
CA ALA A 7 -29.24 38.36 29.01
C ALA A 7 -28.04 38.29 28.05
N ASP A 8 -27.58 37.08 27.77
CA ASP A 8 -26.74 36.67 26.64
C ASP A 8 -25.62 37.63 26.21
N ARG A 9 -24.50 37.59 26.94
CA ARG A 9 -23.20 37.65 26.27
C ARG A 9 -22.76 36.22 26.02
N GLU A 10 -23.36 35.55 25.03
CA GLU A 10 -22.67 34.44 24.38
C GLU A 10 -21.28 34.97 24.01
N ALA A 11 -20.24 34.35 24.55
CA ALA A 11 -18.89 34.73 24.22
C ALA A 11 -18.77 34.65 22.69
N LYS A 12 -18.36 35.76 22.08
CA LYS A 12 -18.00 35.81 20.66
C LYS A 12 -16.77 34.91 20.47
N GLU A 13 -17.02 33.64 20.20
CA GLU A 13 -15.98 32.61 20.12
C GLU A 13 -15.60 32.33 18.67
N LEU A 14 -14.28 32.20 18.45
CA LEU A 14 -13.66 31.83 17.18
C LEU A 14 -12.74 30.63 17.46
N PRO A 15 -13.32 29.44 17.75
CA PRO A 15 -12.59 28.32 18.34
C PRO A 15 -11.47 27.77 17.45
N THR A 16 -11.58 27.91 16.13
CA THR A 16 -10.56 27.45 15.18
C THR A 16 -9.43 28.47 15.06
N LEU A 17 -9.77 29.75 14.84
CA LEU A 17 -8.81 30.86 14.72
C LEU A 17 -8.02 31.09 16.00
N ARG A 18 -8.61 30.83 17.18
CA ARG A 18 -7.90 30.90 18.48
C ARG A 18 -6.69 29.98 18.60
N ARG A 19 -6.59 28.94 17.76
CA ARG A 19 -5.45 28.02 17.72
C ARG A 19 -4.28 28.54 16.87
N HIS A 20 -4.44 29.70 16.25
CA HIS A 20 -3.50 30.24 15.28
C HIS A 20 -3.12 31.68 15.61
N GLY A 21 -1.93 32.08 15.14
CA GLY A 21 -1.49 33.47 15.19
C GLY A 21 -2.21 34.32 14.13
N VAL A 22 -2.52 35.55 14.51
CA VAL A 22 -3.02 36.60 13.61
C VAL A 22 -1.97 37.70 13.50
N LEU A 23 -1.57 38.08 12.29
CA LEU A 23 -0.69 39.20 12.05
C LEU A 23 -1.50 40.41 11.56
N VAL A 24 -1.42 41.53 12.27
CA VAL A 24 -1.97 42.81 11.83
C VAL A 24 -0.83 43.68 11.30
N VAL A 25 -0.98 44.15 10.06
CA VAL A 25 -0.01 45.00 9.36
C VAL A 25 -0.69 46.32 9.00
N GLU A 26 -0.35 47.38 9.71
CA GLU A 26 -0.99 48.70 9.59
C GLU A 26 0.01 49.77 10.04
N ASP A 27 0.25 50.80 9.22
CA ASP A 27 1.23 51.84 9.50
C ASP A 27 0.70 52.91 10.47
N ASP A 28 -0.61 53.13 10.51
CA ASP A 28 -1.25 54.01 11.48
C ASP A 28 -1.40 53.33 12.85
N ASP A 29 -0.68 53.86 13.85
CA ASP A 29 -0.63 53.29 15.20
C ASP A 29 -2.01 53.19 15.88
N LEU A 30 -2.88 54.18 15.69
CA LEU A 30 -4.20 54.22 16.31
C LEU A 30 -5.13 53.18 15.67
N GLN A 31 -5.12 53.07 14.34
CA GLN A 31 -5.89 52.07 13.61
C GLN A 31 -5.42 50.65 13.95
N ARG A 32 -4.10 50.45 14.05
CA ARG A 32 -3.50 49.18 14.45
C ARG A 32 -3.93 48.80 15.86
N GLU A 33 -3.85 49.73 16.82
CA GLU A 33 -4.25 49.50 18.21
C GLU A 33 -5.73 49.11 18.32
N VAL A 34 -6.62 49.79 17.59
CA VAL A 34 -8.06 49.47 17.57
C VAL A 34 -8.31 48.06 17.04
N LEU A 35 -7.71 47.69 15.90
CA LEU A 35 -7.86 46.36 15.30
C LEU A 35 -7.36 45.26 16.26
N VAL A 36 -6.15 45.45 16.79
CA VAL A 36 -5.51 44.52 17.73
C VAL A 36 -6.36 44.35 18.98
N THR A 37 -6.89 45.45 19.54
CA THR A 37 -7.75 45.41 20.72
C THR A 37 -9.01 44.59 20.47
N CYS A 38 -9.70 44.79 19.34
CA CYS A 38 -10.88 43.99 18.98
C CYS A 38 -10.54 42.50 18.84
N LEU A 39 -9.46 42.16 18.12
CA LEU A 39 -9.06 40.76 17.89
C LEU A 39 -8.66 40.06 19.20
N ARG A 40 -7.91 40.73 20.08
CA ARG A 40 -7.56 40.22 21.41
C ARG A 40 -8.79 40.03 22.30
N GLN A 41 -9.77 40.92 22.24
CA GLN A 41 -11.05 40.76 22.96
C GLN A 41 -11.84 39.53 22.51
N TRP A 42 -11.69 39.09 21.26
CA TRP A 42 -12.27 37.83 20.77
C TRP A 42 -11.41 36.60 21.08
N GLY A 43 -10.31 36.78 21.81
CA GLY A 43 -9.42 35.72 22.30
C GLY A 43 -8.34 35.29 21.31
N LEU A 44 -8.09 36.07 20.26
CA LEU A 44 -7.07 35.75 19.25
C LEU A 44 -5.67 36.19 19.70
N THR A 45 -4.65 35.39 19.37
CA THR A 45 -3.24 35.74 19.59
C THR A 45 -2.75 36.60 18.43
N VAL A 46 -2.46 37.88 18.71
CA VAL A 46 -2.16 38.88 17.68
C VAL A 46 -0.70 39.35 17.75
N ARG A 47 0.00 39.24 16.61
CA ARG A 47 1.29 39.86 16.31
C ARG A 47 1.07 41.12 15.47
N GLU A 48 1.98 42.07 15.57
CA GLU A 48 1.84 43.41 14.98
C GLU A 48 3.05 43.75 14.11
N ALA A 49 2.80 44.45 13.01
CA ALA A 49 3.81 45.04 12.15
C ALA A 49 3.35 46.40 11.62
N ALA A 50 4.27 47.36 11.50
CA ALA A 50 3.99 48.71 11.01
C ALA A 50 4.17 48.84 9.48
N ASP A 51 4.80 47.87 8.82
CA ASP A 51 5.03 47.86 7.38
C ASP A 51 5.21 46.42 6.86
N GLY A 52 5.24 46.27 5.53
CA GLY A 52 5.40 44.97 4.89
C GLY A 52 6.74 44.28 5.16
N ARG A 53 7.83 45.01 5.38
CA ARG A 53 9.14 44.39 5.68
C ARG A 53 9.15 43.77 7.06
N ARG A 54 8.61 44.46 8.06
CA ARG A 54 8.48 43.91 9.41
C ARG A 54 7.50 42.74 9.42
N ALA A 55 6.42 42.80 8.65
CA ALA A 55 5.49 41.69 8.48
C ALA A 55 6.19 40.43 7.98
N LEU A 56 7.01 40.53 6.92
CA LEU A 56 7.78 39.39 6.41
C LEU A 56 8.78 38.83 7.43
N ALA A 57 9.40 39.66 8.26
CA ALA A 57 10.27 39.19 9.33
C ALA A 57 9.47 38.39 10.37
N VAL A 58 8.31 38.89 10.79
CA VAL A 58 7.44 38.19 11.75
C VAL A 58 6.94 36.86 11.18
N LEU A 59 6.56 36.81 9.90
CA LEU A 59 6.12 35.57 9.24
C LEU A 59 7.23 34.52 9.10
N ARG A 60 8.51 34.93 9.08
CA ARG A 60 9.66 34.01 9.10
C ARG A 60 9.98 33.50 10.51
N GLU A 61 9.68 34.30 11.52
CA GLU A 61 9.92 33.97 12.93
C GLU A 61 8.80 33.12 13.55
N ASP A 62 7.57 33.24 13.04
CA ASP A 62 6.37 32.66 13.66
C ASP A 62 5.51 31.88 12.67
N ASP A 63 5.77 30.58 12.62
CA ASP A 63 5.05 29.62 11.80
C ASP A 63 3.59 29.37 12.26
N ALA A 64 3.20 29.81 13.46
CA ALA A 64 1.85 29.63 13.96
C ALA A 64 0.83 30.59 13.30
N ILE A 65 1.31 31.61 12.59
CA ILE A 65 0.47 32.60 11.92
C ILE A 65 -0.26 31.97 10.73
N ARG A 66 -1.60 32.05 10.75
CA ARG A 66 -2.48 31.56 9.68
C ARG A 66 -3.40 32.63 9.11
N LEU A 67 -3.48 33.79 9.75
CA LEU A 67 -4.27 34.92 9.30
C LEU A 67 -3.41 36.18 9.29
N MET A 68 -3.38 36.88 8.17
CA MET A 68 -2.77 38.21 8.02
C MET A 68 -3.85 39.22 7.64
N ILE A 69 -3.90 40.34 8.35
CA ILE A 69 -4.78 41.47 8.05
C ILE A 69 -3.85 42.64 7.73
N THR A 70 -3.86 43.15 6.50
CA THR A 70 -2.90 44.18 6.04
C THR A 70 -3.60 45.39 5.43
N ASP A 71 -3.14 46.61 5.71
CA ASP A 71 -3.44 47.75 4.85
C ASP A 71 -2.78 47.57 3.48
N LEU A 72 -3.39 48.13 2.43
CA LEU A 72 -2.83 48.27 1.10
C LEU A 72 -1.82 49.40 1.03
N ARG A 73 -2.06 50.52 1.70
CA ARG A 73 -1.24 51.73 1.59
C ARG A 73 -0.38 51.90 2.83
N MET A 74 0.88 51.46 2.73
CA MET A 74 1.86 51.60 3.80
C MET A 74 3.19 52.13 3.23
N PRO A 75 4.01 52.84 4.02
CA PRO A 75 5.33 53.29 3.60
C PRO A 75 6.28 52.12 3.31
N GLY A 76 7.17 52.30 2.32
CA GLY A 76 8.19 51.32 1.98
C GLY A 76 7.60 50.14 1.20
N MET A 77 7.40 48.99 1.86
CA MET A 77 6.76 47.83 1.24
C MET A 77 5.26 47.91 1.48
N ASP A 78 4.51 48.18 0.41
CA ASP A 78 3.06 48.32 0.46
C ASP A 78 2.34 46.95 0.59
N GLY A 79 1.03 46.98 0.79
CA GLY A 79 0.26 45.75 0.97
C GLY A 79 0.20 44.87 -0.28
N PHE A 80 0.37 45.44 -1.48
CA PHE A 80 0.40 44.65 -2.72
C PHE A 80 1.73 43.93 -2.89
N ASP A 81 2.84 44.58 -2.54
CA ASP A 81 4.17 43.98 -2.51
C ASP A 81 4.23 42.86 -1.46
N LEU A 82 3.68 43.11 -0.26
CA LEU A 82 3.55 42.11 0.78
C LEU A 82 2.69 40.91 0.31
N LEU A 83 1.52 41.15 -0.30
CA LEU A 83 0.66 40.10 -0.85
C LEU A 83 1.39 39.23 -1.87
N ARG A 84 2.19 39.81 -2.76
CA ARG A 84 2.97 39.04 -3.75
C ARG A 84 4.00 38.12 -3.09
N GLU A 85 4.74 38.63 -2.11
CA GLU A 85 5.71 37.83 -1.37
C GLU A 85 5.01 36.71 -0.57
N VAL A 86 3.88 37.03 0.07
CA VAL A 86 3.12 36.07 0.86
C VAL A 86 2.51 34.98 0.00
N THR A 87 1.90 35.33 -1.13
CA THR A 87 1.34 34.39 -2.09
C THR A 87 2.43 33.58 -2.81
N GLY A 88 3.66 34.09 -2.91
CA GLY A 88 4.79 33.36 -3.50
C GLY A 88 5.39 32.31 -2.55
N ARG A 89 5.51 32.62 -1.25
CA ARG A 89 6.23 31.76 -0.28
C ARG A 89 5.34 30.99 0.68
N TRP A 90 4.15 31.51 1.02
CA TRP A 90 3.19 30.92 1.96
C TRP A 90 1.81 30.74 1.32
N ARG A 91 1.78 30.45 0.00
CA ARG A 91 0.56 30.26 -0.78
C ARG A 91 -0.35 29.24 -0.10
N GLY A 92 -1.63 29.57 0.06
CA GLY A 92 -2.62 28.65 0.65
C GLY A 92 -2.49 28.45 2.16
N ARG A 93 -1.32 28.72 2.76
CA ARG A 93 -1.08 28.59 4.20
C ARG A 93 -1.59 29.79 5.01
N ILE A 94 -1.39 31.02 4.52
CA ILE A 94 -1.80 32.24 5.21
C ILE A 94 -3.04 32.81 4.55
N TYR A 95 -4.15 32.83 5.30
CA TYR A 95 -5.34 33.58 4.94
C TYR A 95 -5.05 35.07 4.99
N THR A 96 -5.18 35.77 3.87
CA THR A 96 -4.93 37.21 3.84
C THR A 96 -6.23 37.99 3.68
N ILE A 97 -6.44 38.93 4.59
CA ILE A 97 -7.51 39.92 4.56
C ILE A 97 -6.88 41.30 4.32
N VAL A 98 -7.44 42.05 3.39
CA VAL A 98 -6.89 43.34 2.98
C VAL A 98 -7.78 44.48 3.45
N LEU A 99 -7.22 45.47 4.11
CA LEU A 99 -7.93 46.69 4.48
C LEU A 99 -7.88 47.68 3.33
N SER A 100 -9.03 48.24 2.94
CA SER A 100 -9.15 49.15 1.80
C SER A 100 -10.11 50.31 2.08
N GLY A 101 -9.95 51.42 1.36
CA GLY A 101 -10.84 52.58 1.47
C GLY A 101 -12.15 52.43 0.68
N VAL A 102 -13.17 53.23 1.04
CA VAL A 102 -14.56 53.17 0.51
C VAL A 102 -14.67 53.30 -1.02
N ARG A 103 -13.71 53.93 -1.71
CA ARG A 103 -13.81 54.28 -3.15
C ARG A 103 -12.94 53.45 -4.09
N ASP A 104 -12.36 52.35 -3.62
CA ASP A 104 -11.21 51.73 -4.29
C ASP A 104 -11.50 50.38 -4.96
N ARG A 105 -12.49 50.34 -5.87
CA ARG A 105 -12.88 49.09 -6.57
C ARG A 105 -11.72 48.45 -7.35
N ALA A 106 -10.87 49.24 -7.99
CA ALA A 106 -9.74 48.74 -8.76
C ALA A 106 -8.70 48.04 -7.88
N ASN A 107 -8.40 48.61 -6.71
CA ASN A 107 -7.47 47.99 -5.76
C ASN A 107 -8.04 46.73 -5.11
N LEU A 108 -9.37 46.63 -4.93
CA LEU A 108 -10.01 45.41 -4.44
C LEU A 108 -9.86 44.25 -5.43
N VAL A 109 -10.15 44.48 -6.71
CA VAL A 109 -9.97 43.46 -7.76
C VAL A 109 -8.51 43.02 -7.82
N ARG A 110 -7.59 43.99 -7.84
CA ARG A 110 -6.15 43.72 -7.84
C ARG A 110 -5.70 42.92 -6.61
N ALA A 111 -6.24 43.18 -5.43
CA ALA A 111 -5.88 42.45 -4.21
C ALA A 111 -6.32 40.97 -4.28
N LEU A 112 -7.54 40.71 -4.79
CA LEU A 112 -8.04 39.36 -4.99
C LEU A 112 -7.20 38.59 -6.03
N ASP A 113 -6.85 39.23 -7.15
CA ASP A 113 -5.99 38.64 -8.19
C ASP A 113 -4.59 38.29 -7.65
N LEU A 114 -4.12 39.02 -6.64
CA LEU A 114 -2.83 38.80 -5.97
C LEU A 114 -2.90 37.77 -4.82
N GLY A 115 -4.06 37.15 -4.57
CA GLY A 115 -4.23 36.07 -3.62
C GLY A 115 -4.89 36.44 -2.30
N ALA A 116 -5.40 37.67 -2.14
CA ALA A 116 -6.22 38.01 -0.98
C ALA A 116 -7.48 37.14 -0.93
N ARG A 117 -7.83 36.65 0.27
CA ARG A 117 -9.01 35.81 0.51
C ARG A 117 -10.24 36.63 0.86
N ASP A 118 -10.03 37.81 1.45
CA ASP A 118 -11.09 38.76 1.77
C ASP A 118 -10.55 40.19 1.81
N PHE A 119 -11.45 41.18 1.89
CA PHE A 119 -11.11 42.58 2.08
C PHE A 119 -12.07 43.27 3.04
N TRP A 120 -11.62 44.17 3.90
CA TRP A 120 -12.47 44.98 4.77
C TRP A 120 -12.42 46.45 4.37
N VAL A 121 -13.59 47.08 4.27
CA VAL A 121 -13.70 48.50 3.92
C VAL A 121 -13.58 49.34 5.18
N LYS A 122 -12.62 50.26 5.23
CA LYS A 122 -12.43 51.24 6.32
C LYS A 122 -13.57 52.28 6.30
N PRO A 123 -14.14 52.68 7.46
CA PRO A 123 -13.81 52.22 8.81
C PRO A 123 -14.36 50.82 9.10
N CYS A 124 -13.52 49.97 9.69
CA CYS A 124 -13.87 48.58 10.01
C CYS A 124 -14.75 48.54 11.26
N HIS A 125 -16.05 48.30 11.10
CA HIS A 125 -16.95 48.13 12.23
C HIS A 125 -16.71 46.77 12.92
N PRO A 126 -16.53 46.72 14.26
CA PRO A 126 -16.22 45.47 14.97
C PRO A 126 -17.22 44.34 14.73
N GLU A 127 -18.51 44.65 14.57
CA GLU A 127 -19.55 43.66 14.28
C GLU A 127 -19.36 43.00 12.91
N LYS A 128 -18.99 43.78 11.89
CA LYS A 128 -18.74 43.27 10.54
C LYS A 128 -17.45 42.44 10.49
N MET A 129 -16.40 42.92 11.15
CA MET A 129 -15.14 42.17 11.29
C MET A 129 -15.40 40.80 11.93
N PHE A 130 -16.12 40.78 13.06
CA PHE A 130 -16.44 39.54 13.76
C PHE A 130 -17.26 38.59 12.88
N ALA A 131 -18.30 39.08 12.22
CA ALA A 131 -19.12 38.24 11.33
C ALA A 131 -18.30 37.57 10.22
N ARG A 132 -17.33 38.29 9.65
CA ARG A 132 -16.46 37.73 8.59
C ARG A 132 -15.41 36.77 9.14
N LEU A 133 -14.85 37.07 10.31
CA LEU A 133 -13.96 36.12 10.99
C LEU A 133 -14.71 34.86 11.43
N ALA A 134 -15.98 34.95 11.81
CA ALA A 134 -16.80 33.78 12.15
C ALA A 134 -17.04 32.88 10.94
N VAL A 135 -17.28 33.46 9.76
CA VAL A 135 -17.35 32.70 8.49
C VAL A 135 -16.01 32.04 8.17
N LEU A 136 -14.89 32.77 8.32
CA LEU A 136 -13.56 32.21 8.11
C LEU A 136 -13.25 31.08 9.10
N ASP A 137 -13.61 31.22 10.37
CA ASP A 137 -13.45 30.19 11.40
C ASP A 137 -14.18 28.90 11.01
N GLN A 138 -15.42 29.02 10.50
CA GLN A 138 -16.18 27.87 10.00
C GLN A 138 -15.51 27.23 8.79
N VAL A 139 -15.04 28.01 7.81
CA VAL A 139 -14.32 27.49 6.63
C VAL A 139 -13.07 26.73 7.07
N MET A 140 -12.25 27.30 7.94
CA MET A 140 -11.06 26.64 8.48
C MET A 140 -11.41 25.38 9.28
N SER A 141 -12.54 25.38 10.00
CA SER A 141 -13.02 24.21 10.72
C SER A 141 -13.39 23.07 9.77
N TYR A 142 -14.11 23.37 8.69
CA TYR A 142 -14.47 22.39 7.66
C TYR A 142 -13.24 21.86 6.92
N GLU A 143 -12.27 22.70 6.57
CA GLU A 143 -11.00 22.25 5.98
C GLU A 143 -10.26 21.31 6.92
N ASN A 144 -10.14 21.66 8.21
CA ASN A 144 -9.49 20.80 9.21
C ASN A 144 -10.26 19.47 9.44
N GLN A 145 -11.59 19.46 9.30
CA GLN A 145 -12.38 18.23 9.36
C GLN A 145 -12.18 17.38 8.11
N TYR A 146 -12.18 18.01 6.93
CA TYR A 146 -11.95 17.34 5.66
C TYR A 146 -10.57 16.69 5.61
N GLN A 147 -9.51 17.41 6.00
CA GLN A 147 -8.16 16.87 6.07
C GLN A 147 -8.05 15.69 7.04
N ARG A 148 -8.71 15.77 8.20
CA ARG A 148 -8.78 14.64 9.14
C ARG A 148 -9.50 13.44 8.55
N LEU A 149 -10.65 13.64 7.90
CA LEU A 149 -11.39 12.55 7.27
C LEU A 149 -10.57 11.87 6.16
N VAL A 150 -9.85 12.65 5.35
CA VAL A 150 -8.97 12.15 4.30
C VAL A 150 -7.82 11.33 4.92
N ARG A 151 -7.20 11.84 5.99
CA ARG A 151 -6.17 11.13 6.74
C ARG A 151 -6.69 9.81 7.33
N ASP A 152 -7.84 9.84 8.00
CA ASP A 152 -8.47 8.65 8.59
C ASP A 152 -8.82 7.60 7.52
N LEU A 153 -9.27 8.04 6.34
CA LEU A 153 -9.53 7.15 5.20
C LEU A 153 -8.24 6.48 4.70
N PHE A 154 -7.13 7.23 4.60
CA PHE A 154 -5.85 6.66 4.17
C PHE A 154 -5.27 5.72 5.22
N GLU A 155 -5.39 6.02 6.51
CA GLU A 155 -5.04 5.09 7.59
C GLU A 155 -5.86 3.79 7.46
N LEU A 156 -7.18 3.89 7.27
CA LEU A 156 -8.05 2.72 7.07
C LEU A 156 -7.66 1.90 5.84
N MET A 157 -7.26 2.56 4.74
CA MET A 157 -6.77 1.88 3.54
C MET A 157 -5.46 1.13 3.80
N GLY A 158 -4.54 1.75 4.56
CA GLY A 158 -3.33 1.09 5.03
C GLY A 158 -3.62 -0.12 5.93
N GLU A 159 -4.59 0.02 6.84
CA GLU A 159 -5.07 -1.07 7.71
C GLU A 159 -5.64 -2.23 6.88
N MET A 160 -6.51 -1.95 5.91
CA MET A 160 -7.07 -2.95 4.98
C MET A 160 -5.97 -3.70 4.21
N LEU A 161 -4.93 -2.99 3.75
CA LEU A 161 -3.79 -3.63 3.12
C LEU A 161 -3.00 -4.51 4.10
N GLY A 162 -2.82 -4.05 5.33
CA GLY A 162 -2.13 -4.79 6.38
C GLY A 162 -2.81 -6.12 6.76
N PHE A 163 -4.10 -6.30 6.46
CA PHE A 163 -4.74 -7.61 6.57
C PHE A 163 -4.26 -8.61 5.51
N ARG A 164 -3.93 -8.15 4.30
CA ARG A 164 -3.42 -8.99 3.19
C ARG A 164 -1.91 -9.15 3.16
N ASP A 165 -1.15 -8.12 3.48
CA ASP A 165 0.32 -8.19 3.53
C ASP A 165 0.79 -8.61 4.94
N ASN A 166 1.94 -9.26 5.00
CA ASN A 166 2.63 -9.53 6.27
C ASN A 166 3.17 -8.23 6.91
N TYR A 167 3.25 -7.15 6.13
CA TYR A 167 3.50 -5.80 6.64
C TYR A 167 2.27 -5.27 7.36
N THR A 168 2.47 -4.85 8.60
CA THR A 168 1.40 -4.33 9.44
C THR A 168 1.15 -2.86 9.13
N GLU A 169 -0.05 -2.37 9.46
CA GLU A 169 -0.37 -0.92 9.47
C GLU A 169 0.70 -0.10 10.20
N GLU A 170 1.32 -0.69 11.23
CA GLU A 170 2.38 -0.07 12.00
C GLU A 170 3.62 0.26 11.17
N HIS A 171 3.89 -0.49 10.09
CA HIS A 171 4.96 -0.17 9.15
C HIS A 171 4.73 1.21 8.52
N SER A 172 3.58 1.42 7.86
CA SER A 172 3.29 2.68 7.18
C SER A 172 3.28 3.86 8.16
N LEU A 173 2.76 3.65 9.39
CA LEU A 173 2.78 4.65 10.45
C LEU A 173 4.20 4.97 10.94
N ARG A 174 5.08 3.97 11.05
CA ARG A 174 6.48 4.16 11.44
C ARG A 174 7.28 4.85 10.35
N VAL A 175 7.09 4.47 9.09
CA VAL A 175 7.73 5.13 7.95
C VAL A 175 7.29 6.59 7.90
N ALA A 176 5.99 6.88 8.06
CA ALA A 176 5.49 8.26 8.14
C ALA A 176 6.13 9.03 9.32
N GLY A 177 6.18 8.44 10.50
CA GLY A 177 6.80 9.08 11.68
C GLY A 177 8.29 9.36 11.51
N LEU A 178 9.04 8.43 10.92
CA LEU A 178 10.47 8.59 10.61
C LEU A 178 10.69 9.67 9.56
N ALA A 179 9.94 9.61 8.47
CA ALA A 179 10.10 10.48 7.33
C ALA A 179 9.70 11.92 7.69
N CYS A 180 8.58 12.14 8.41
CA CYS A 180 8.15 13.47 8.84
C CYS A 180 9.15 14.11 9.81
N ARG A 181 9.66 13.37 10.80
CA ARG A 181 10.67 13.90 11.75
C ARG A 181 11.99 14.22 11.06
N THR A 182 12.35 13.44 10.04
CA THR A 182 13.56 13.68 9.23
C THR A 182 13.38 14.95 8.39
N ALA A 183 12.26 15.08 7.70
CA ALA A 183 11.91 16.26 6.90
C ALA A 183 11.80 17.54 7.76
N GLU A 184 11.23 17.44 8.96
CA GLU A 184 11.15 18.57 9.91
C GLU A 184 12.53 19.12 10.26
N ARG A 185 13.51 18.24 10.52
CA ARG A 185 14.91 18.66 10.77
C ARG A 185 15.59 19.27 9.55
N LEU A 186 15.19 18.87 8.35
CA LEU A 186 15.65 19.44 7.09
C LEU A 186 14.93 20.75 6.72
N GLY A 187 14.02 21.25 7.58
CA GLY A 187 13.35 22.53 7.40
C GLY A 187 12.15 22.49 6.44
N PHE A 188 11.56 21.31 6.21
CA PHE A 188 10.35 21.19 5.41
C PHE A 188 9.19 21.89 6.11
N SER A 189 8.36 22.54 5.30
CA SER A 189 7.17 23.24 5.79
C SER A 189 6.10 22.26 6.26
N ARG A 190 5.17 22.74 7.09
CA ARG A 190 4.06 21.92 7.57
C ARG A 190 3.19 21.32 6.47
N GLU A 191 3.00 22.04 5.36
CA GLU A 191 2.29 21.53 4.18
C GLU A 191 3.03 20.33 3.57
N GLU A 192 4.35 20.44 3.45
CA GLU A 192 5.19 19.37 2.92
C GLU A 192 5.24 18.15 3.85
N LEU A 193 5.20 18.36 5.17
CA LEU A 193 5.07 17.28 6.15
C LEU A 193 3.72 16.55 6.03
N GLU A 194 2.63 17.27 5.77
CA GLU A 194 1.29 16.67 5.55
C GLU A 194 1.28 15.81 4.28
N VAL A 195 1.90 16.29 3.19
CA VAL A 195 2.09 15.51 1.95
C VAL A 195 2.91 14.25 2.20
N LEU A 196 4.00 14.37 2.94
CA LEU A 196 4.92 13.28 3.21
C LEU A 196 4.30 12.24 4.15
N GLU A 197 3.53 12.66 5.17
CA GLU A 197 2.73 11.78 6.02
C GLU A 197 1.75 10.95 5.17
N ILE A 198 0.94 11.62 4.33
CA ILE A 198 -0.03 10.94 3.47
C ILE A 198 0.67 10.00 2.49
N GLY A 199 1.73 10.47 1.83
CA GLY A 199 2.54 9.66 0.91
C GLY A 199 3.06 8.38 1.56
N CYS A 200 3.60 8.47 2.78
CA CYS A 200 4.05 7.32 3.54
C CYS A 200 2.91 6.37 3.96
N LEU A 201 1.73 6.89 4.29
CA LEU A 201 0.59 6.03 4.67
C LEU A 201 0.13 5.14 3.50
N VAL A 202 0.25 5.62 2.26
CA VAL A 202 -0.26 4.92 1.07
C VAL A 202 0.80 4.47 0.07
N HIS A 203 2.10 4.62 0.35
CA HIS A 203 3.17 4.28 -0.60
C HIS A 203 3.05 2.84 -1.14
N ASP A 204 2.57 1.93 -0.30
CA ASP A 204 2.40 0.52 -0.60
C ASP A 204 0.99 0.12 -1.08
N ILE A 205 0.06 1.07 -1.27
CA ILE A 205 -1.36 0.76 -1.56
C ILE A 205 -1.56 -0.11 -2.80
N GLY A 206 -0.64 -0.01 -3.77
CA GLY A 206 -0.68 -0.82 -4.98
C GLY A 206 -0.48 -2.32 -4.72
N LYS A 207 -0.01 -2.74 -3.54
CA LYS A 207 0.11 -4.14 -3.17
C LYS A 207 -1.24 -4.87 -3.18
N ILE A 208 -2.35 -4.13 -3.13
CA ILE A 208 -3.72 -4.68 -3.27
C ILE A 208 -3.94 -5.44 -4.59
N VAL A 209 -3.18 -5.17 -5.66
CA VAL A 209 -3.30 -5.93 -6.91
C VAL A 209 -2.30 -7.08 -7.02
N ILE A 210 -1.35 -7.16 -6.09
CA ILE A 210 -0.34 -8.22 -6.11
C ILE A 210 -1.03 -9.52 -5.69
N PRO A 211 -0.92 -10.59 -6.50
CA PRO A 211 -1.47 -11.89 -6.16
C PRO A 211 -0.95 -12.40 -4.81
N ASP A 212 -1.80 -13.07 -4.03
CA ASP A 212 -1.42 -13.58 -2.70
C ASP A 212 -0.24 -14.56 -2.76
N ASP A 213 -0.12 -15.33 -3.85
CA ASP A 213 0.98 -16.28 -4.06
C ASP A 213 2.35 -15.61 -4.28
N VAL A 214 2.36 -14.32 -4.65
CA VAL A 214 3.55 -13.48 -4.69
C VAL A 214 3.69 -12.67 -3.40
N LEU A 215 2.63 -11.99 -2.96
CA LEU A 215 2.64 -11.11 -1.79
C LEU A 215 3.02 -11.85 -0.50
N LEU A 216 2.50 -13.07 -0.32
CA LEU A 216 2.70 -13.89 0.88
C LEU A 216 3.77 -14.97 0.71
N LYS A 217 4.51 -15.00 -0.41
CA LYS A 217 5.48 -16.07 -0.71
C LYS A 217 6.56 -16.15 0.39
N PRO A 218 6.70 -17.28 1.11
CA PRO A 218 7.77 -17.48 2.06
C PRO A 218 9.07 -17.81 1.30
N GLY A 219 10.09 -16.98 1.47
CA GLY A 219 11.41 -17.18 0.89
C GLY A 219 11.74 -16.17 -0.21
N ARG A 220 12.57 -16.58 -1.18
CA ARG A 220 13.04 -15.67 -2.24
C ARG A 220 12.06 -15.63 -3.40
N PHE A 221 11.89 -14.43 -3.95
CA PHE A 221 11.20 -14.21 -5.22
C PHE A 221 12.07 -14.67 -6.40
N ASP A 222 11.43 -15.33 -7.35
CA ASP A 222 12.00 -15.56 -8.67
C ASP A 222 11.82 -14.31 -9.56
N SER A 223 12.27 -14.38 -10.81
CA SER A 223 12.20 -13.24 -11.73
C SER A 223 10.77 -12.80 -12.06
N GLN A 224 9.81 -13.73 -12.08
CA GLN A 224 8.41 -13.44 -12.39
C GLN A 224 7.70 -12.82 -11.19
N ASP A 225 7.94 -13.38 -9.99
CA ASP A 225 7.47 -12.78 -8.73
C ASP A 225 7.97 -11.35 -8.58
N TRP A 226 9.26 -11.10 -8.87
CA TRP A 226 9.84 -9.77 -8.80
C TRP A 226 9.20 -8.81 -9.80
N ALA A 227 8.92 -9.26 -11.02
CA ALA A 227 8.24 -8.44 -12.02
C ALA A 227 6.83 -8.03 -11.54
N LEU A 228 6.09 -8.97 -10.94
CA LEU A 228 4.77 -8.69 -10.36
C LEU A 228 4.88 -7.75 -9.16
N MET A 229 5.76 -8.03 -8.20
CA MET A 229 5.95 -7.20 -7.00
C MET A 229 6.31 -5.76 -7.37
N LYS A 230 7.19 -5.55 -8.36
CA LYS A 230 7.59 -4.21 -8.85
C LYS A 230 6.46 -3.41 -9.49
N MET A 231 5.28 -4.00 -9.71
CA MET A 231 4.13 -3.26 -10.24
C MET A 231 3.45 -2.37 -9.20
N HIS A 232 3.59 -2.65 -7.89
CA HIS A 232 2.82 -1.94 -6.87
C HIS A 232 3.02 -0.42 -6.86
N PRO A 233 4.21 0.18 -7.08
CA PRO A 233 4.34 1.64 -7.11
C PRO A 233 3.56 2.23 -8.28
N THR A 234 3.65 1.58 -9.45
CA THR A 234 2.95 2.00 -10.67
C THR A 234 1.44 1.92 -10.50
N VAL A 235 0.94 0.84 -9.90
CA VAL A 235 -0.50 0.64 -9.71
C VAL A 235 -1.05 1.54 -8.61
N GLY A 236 -0.31 1.70 -7.50
CA GLY A 236 -0.66 2.64 -6.43
C GLY A 236 -0.76 4.07 -6.96
N ALA A 237 0.22 4.51 -7.74
CA ALA A 237 0.20 5.82 -8.39
C ALA A 237 -1.01 5.98 -9.34
N LYS A 238 -1.38 4.94 -10.09
CA LYS A 238 -2.58 4.96 -10.95
C LYS A 238 -3.89 5.09 -10.17
N PHE A 239 -3.98 4.55 -8.95
CA PHE A 239 -5.17 4.73 -8.12
C PHE A 239 -5.32 6.19 -7.67
N LEU A 240 -4.21 6.82 -7.27
CA LEU A 240 -4.21 8.21 -6.80
C LEU A 240 -4.32 9.22 -7.94
N ALA A 241 -3.75 8.91 -9.11
CA ALA A 241 -3.76 9.79 -10.27
C ALA A 241 -5.19 10.23 -10.62
N HIS A 242 -5.38 11.54 -10.76
CA HIS A 242 -6.67 12.21 -11.05
C HIS A 242 -7.73 12.10 -9.95
N ARG A 243 -7.42 11.48 -8.79
CA ARG A 243 -8.34 11.34 -7.65
C ARG A 243 -7.87 12.10 -6.41
N TYR A 244 -6.56 12.18 -6.20
CA TYR A 244 -5.95 12.98 -5.15
C TYR A 244 -5.38 14.28 -5.75
N PRO A 245 -5.61 15.45 -5.13
CA PRO A 245 -5.29 16.75 -5.73
C PRO A 245 -3.81 17.15 -5.68
N ASP A 246 -2.97 16.46 -4.89
CA ASP A 246 -1.54 16.76 -4.76
C ASP A 246 -0.69 15.66 -5.41
N ASP A 247 -0.06 15.99 -6.54
CA ASP A 247 0.76 15.06 -7.31
C ASP A 247 2.02 14.61 -6.55
N ARG A 248 2.49 15.36 -5.55
CA ARG A 248 3.65 14.97 -4.72
C ARG A 248 3.39 13.68 -3.95
N VAL A 249 2.14 13.43 -3.53
CA VAL A 249 1.75 12.16 -2.89
C VAL A 249 1.85 11.02 -3.91
N THR A 250 1.35 11.23 -5.12
CA THR A 250 1.44 10.25 -6.22
C THR A 250 2.90 9.97 -6.59
N GLU A 251 3.76 10.99 -6.57
CA GLU A 251 5.20 10.88 -6.80
C GLU A 251 5.89 10.00 -5.76
N ILE A 252 5.61 10.22 -4.47
CA ILE A 252 6.09 9.36 -3.38
C ILE A 252 5.68 7.90 -3.62
N VAL A 253 4.41 7.65 -3.89
CA VAL A 253 3.91 6.29 -4.16
C VAL A 253 4.59 5.67 -5.37
N LEU A 254 4.82 6.43 -6.44
CA LEU A 254 5.43 5.91 -7.66
C LEU A 254 6.93 5.62 -7.51
N GLN A 255 7.65 6.48 -6.78
CA GLN A 255 9.11 6.54 -6.82
C GLN A 255 9.81 6.08 -5.53
N HIS A 256 9.10 5.70 -4.47
CA HIS A 256 9.73 5.33 -3.18
C HIS A 256 10.74 4.16 -3.25
N HIS A 257 10.78 3.41 -4.36
CA HIS A 257 11.77 2.38 -4.63
C HIS A 257 12.83 2.76 -5.67
N GLU A 258 12.83 4.01 -6.15
CA GLU A 258 13.90 4.58 -6.95
C GLU A 258 15.18 4.74 -6.11
N ARG A 259 16.33 4.68 -6.78
CA ARG A 259 17.66 4.75 -6.15
C ARG A 259 18.47 5.80 -6.88
N LEU A 260 19.29 6.56 -6.14
CA LEU A 260 20.04 7.68 -6.74
C LEU A 260 21.03 7.24 -7.84
N ASP A 261 21.44 5.97 -7.86
CA ASP A 261 22.30 5.36 -8.88
C ASP A 261 21.54 4.87 -10.13
N GLY A 262 20.21 5.01 -10.18
CA GLY A 262 19.36 4.53 -11.27
C GLY A 262 19.05 3.03 -11.23
N SER A 263 19.50 2.31 -10.20
CA SER A 263 19.23 0.86 -10.05
C SER A 263 17.83 0.54 -9.53
N GLY A 264 17.06 1.57 -9.18
CA GLY A 264 15.70 1.48 -8.64
C GLY A 264 14.63 1.14 -9.68
N TYR A 265 13.37 1.23 -9.25
CA TYR A 265 12.20 0.94 -10.07
C TYR A 265 11.01 1.80 -9.61
N PRO A 266 9.97 2.02 -10.44
CA PRO A 266 9.72 1.41 -11.76
C PRO A 266 10.29 2.16 -12.98
N LEU A 267 10.75 3.39 -12.83
CA LEU A 267 11.21 4.27 -13.90
C LEU A 267 12.74 4.24 -14.10
N GLY A 268 13.50 3.90 -13.05
CA GLY A 268 14.96 3.88 -13.09
C GLY A 268 15.56 5.29 -13.06
N LEU A 269 14.96 6.17 -12.24
CA LEU A 269 15.38 7.57 -12.09
C LEU A 269 16.71 7.66 -11.35
N GLY A 270 17.54 8.66 -11.68
CA GLY A 270 18.83 8.87 -11.03
C GLY A 270 19.00 10.27 -10.45
N GLY A 271 19.77 10.38 -9.37
CA GLY A 271 20.22 11.65 -8.80
C GLY A 271 19.12 12.70 -8.62
N ASN A 272 19.22 13.80 -9.38
CA ASN A 272 18.33 14.95 -9.29
C ASN A 272 16.92 14.74 -9.86
N GLU A 273 16.67 13.62 -10.54
CA GLU A 273 15.33 13.25 -11.00
C GLU A 273 14.43 12.76 -9.85
N ILE A 274 15.04 12.36 -8.73
CA ILE A 274 14.33 11.93 -7.53
C ILE A 274 14.17 13.12 -6.60
N GLY A 275 12.92 13.53 -6.35
CA GLY A 275 12.59 14.63 -5.44
C GLY A 275 12.98 14.36 -3.98
N PRO A 276 13.23 15.41 -3.18
CA PRO A 276 13.80 15.24 -1.84
C PRO A 276 12.85 14.51 -0.87
N MET A 277 11.53 14.64 -1.02
CA MET A 277 10.56 13.86 -0.25
C MET A 277 10.73 12.35 -0.48
N VAL A 278 10.86 11.93 -1.74
CA VAL A 278 11.05 10.52 -2.13
C VAL A 278 12.33 9.95 -1.52
N ARG A 279 13.41 10.73 -1.51
CA ARG A 279 14.69 10.32 -0.90
C ARG A 279 14.56 10.05 0.60
N ILE A 280 13.82 10.91 1.30
CA ILE A 280 13.54 10.75 2.74
C ILE A 280 12.69 9.50 2.98
N VAL A 281 11.65 9.29 2.17
CA VAL A 281 10.77 8.11 2.28
C VAL A 281 11.56 6.83 2.02
N ALA A 282 12.38 6.78 0.96
CA ALA A 282 13.21 5.61 0.65
C ALA A 282 14.18 5.25 1.79
N ALA A 283 14.84 6.24 2.39
CA ALA A 283 15.71 6.00 3.55
C ALA A 283 14.92 5.49 4.77
N SER A 284 13.75 6.09 5.03
CA SER A 284 12.89 5.74 6.16
C SER A 284 12.29 4.33 6.03
N ASP A 285 11.84 3.95 4.82
CA ASP A 285 11.31 2.63 4.50
C ASP A 285 12.39 1.54 4.64
N VAL A 286 13.59 1.75 4.07
CA VAL A 286 14.70 0.79 4.23
C VAL A 286 15.07 0.62 5.71
N TYR A 287 15.14 1.71 6.47
CA TYR A 287 15.45 1.62 7.89
C TYR A 287 14.39 0.82 8.67
N GLU A 288 13.10 1.16 8.50
CA GLU A 288 12.00 0.45 9.17
C GLU A 288 12.05 -1.04 8.82
N ALA A 289 12.24 -1.35 7.53
CA ALA A 289 12.32 -2.71 7.03
C ALA A 289 13.46 -3.54 7.65
N LEU A 290 14.55 -2.91 8.09
CA LEU A 290 15.68 -3.55 8.75
C LEU A 290 15.42 -3.82 10.24
N VAL A 291 14.81 -2.86 10.95
CA VAL A 291 14.62 -2.93 12.41
C VAL A 291 13.33 -3.63 12.83
N ALA A 292 12.31 -3.64 11.97
CA ALA A 292 11.02 -4.26 12.27
C ALA A 292 11.13 -5.79 12.45
N ARG A 293 10.37 -6.32 13.41
CA ARG A 293 10.21 -7.76 13.61
C ARG A 293 9.36 -8.34 12.48
N ARG A 294 9.84 -9.41 11.83
CA ARG A 294 9.06 -10.14 10.81
C ARG A 294 8.92 -11.62 11.20
N PRO A 295 7.90 -12.34 10.71
CA PRO A 295 7.70 -13.77 11.01
C PRO A 295 8.94 -14.66 10.79
N TYR A 296 9.82 -14.25 9.87
CA TYR A 296 11.03 -14.99 9.49
C TYR A 296 12.35 -14.23 9.73
N LYS A 297 12.32 -13.04 10.37
CA LYS A 297 13.51 -12.20 10.58
C LYS A 297 13.46 -11.52 11.95
N SER A 298 14.48 -11.81 12.76
CA SER A 298 14.68 -11.12 14.04
C SER A 298 14.98 -9.63 13.81
N PRO A 299 14.51 -8.73 14.69
CA PRO A 299 14.82 -7.30 14.64
C PRO A 299 16.32 -7.06 14.56
N MET A 300 16.75 -6.19 13.65
CA MET A 300 18.15 -5.77 13.58
C MET A 300 18.43 -4.67 14.60
N PRO A 301 19.58 -4.71 15.31
CA PRO A 301 20.00 -3.60 16.15
C PRO A 301 20.14 -2.31 15.33
N ARG A 302 19.69 -1.19 15.89
CA ARG A 302 19.72 0.14 15.25
C ARG A 302 21.08 0.46 14.63
N GLU A 303 22.17 0.25 15.37
CA GLU A 303 23.53 0.58 14.92
C GLU A 303 23.91 -0.20 13.65
N LYS A 304 23.46 -1.45 13.54
CA LYS A 304 23.68 -2.28 12.36
C LYS A 304 22.75 -1.89 11.19
N ALA A 305 21.51 -1.47 11.48
CA ALA A 305 20.64 -0.94 10.43
C ALA A 305 21.22 0.34 9.82
N LEU A 306 21.70 1.26 10.65
CA LEU A 306 22.35 2.49 10.21
C LEU A 306 23.65 2.24 9.44
N SER A 307 24.44 1.21 9.79
CA SER A 307 25.63 0.88 9.01
C SER A 307 25.27 0.44 7.59
N ILE A 308 24.22 -0.37 7.43
CA ILE A 308 23.72 -0.77 6.10
C ILE A 308 23.23 0.43 5.30
N LEU A 309 22.50 1.37 5.91
CA LEU A 309 22.07 2.58 5.23
C LEU A 309 23.26 3.42 4.74
N ARG A 310 24.33 3.54 5.54
CA ARG A 310 25.55 4.25 5.14
C ARG A 310 26.29 3.54 4.01
N GLU A 311 26.34 2.20 4.00
CA GLU A 311 26.86 1.42 2.87
C GLU A 311 26.05 1.68 1.58
N GLU A 312 24.73 1.80 1.68
CA GLU A 312 23.86 2.17 0.54
C GLU A 312 24.11 3.60 0.05
N VAL A 313 24.47 4.54 0.94
CA VAL A 313 24.92 5.89 0.57
C VAL A 313 26.26 5.85 -0.16
N GLU A 314 27.22 5.06 0.32
CA GLU A 314 28.53 4.88 -0.34
C GLU A 314 28.39 4.27 -1.75
N GLN A 315 27.39 3.40 -1.93
CA GLN A 315 27.04 2.82 -3.23
C GLN A 315 26.24 3.77 -4.13
N GLY A 316 25.91 4.97 -3.64
CA GLY A 316 25.15 5.98 -4.39
C GLY A 316 23.67 5.65 -4.54
N ARG A 317 23.11 4.77 -3.72
CA ARG A 317 21.69 4.35 -3.80
C ARG A 317 20.76 5.21 -2.97
N LEU A 318 21.23 5.66 -1.81
CA LEU A 318 20.48 6.50 -0.86
C LEU A 318 21.10 7.88 -0.71
N ASP A 319 20.28 8.85 -0.31
CA ASP A 319 20.70 10.22 -0.06
C ASP A 319 21.40 10.34 1.29
N GLY A 320 22.62 10.87 1.30
CA GLY A 320 23.42 10.98 2.53
C GLY A 320 22.86 11.97 3.56
N GLU A 321 22.26 13.07 3.12
CA GLU A 321 21.66 14.06 4.02
C GLU A 321 20.39 13.50 4.67
N ALA A 322 19.57 12.78 3.90
CA ALA A 322 18.42 12.07 4.44
C ALA A 322 18.84 11.00 5.46
N VAL A 323 19.86 10.19 5.16
CA VAL A 323 20.32 9.10 6.05
C VAL A 323 20.94 9.63 7.34
N GLU A 324 21.80 10.65 7.29
CA GLU A 324 22.42 11.18 8.52
C GLU A 324 21.42 11.95 9.39
N THR A 325 20.45 12.62 8.77
CA THR A 325 19.36 13.26 9.53
C THR A 325 18.46 12.21 10.17
N LEU A 326 18.11 11.14 9.45
CA LEU A 326 17.37 10.00 9.99
C LEU A 326 18.12 9.35 11.14
N ALA A 327 19.44 9.15 11.02
CA ALA A 327 20.30 8.64 12.09
C ALA A 327 20.21 9.48 13.36
N SER A 328 20.19 10.80 13.21
CA SER A 328 20.01 11.73 14.33
C SER A 328 18.62 11.60 14.97
N VAL A 329 17.56 11.44 14.16
CA VAL A 329 16.19 11.23 14.65
C VAL A 329 16.10 9.95 15.48
N VAL A 330 16.61 8.82 14.98
CA VAL A 330 16.50 7.52 15.66
C VAL A 330 17.45 7.36 16.85
N ALA A 331 18.40 8.28 17.01
CA ALA A 331 19.21 8.38 18.23
C ALA A 331 18.38 8.90 19.42
N GLU A 332 17.44 9.81 19.16
CA GLU A 332 16.64 10.51 20.16
C GLU A 332 15.23 9.92 20.33
N TRP A 333 14.71 9.22 19.32
CA TRP A 333 13.36 8.69 19.29
C TRP A 333 13.33 7.26 18.75
N ASP A 334 12.60 6.38 19.45
CA ASP A 334 12.40 4.99 19.01
C ASP A 334 11.12 4.88 18.16
N PRO A 335 11.21 4.59 16.84
CA PRO A 335 10.04 4.39 16.01
C PRO A 335 9.23 3.16 16.40
N LEU A 336 9.83 2.16 17.05
CA LEU A 336 9.12 0.95 17.48
C LEU A 336 8.15 1.23 18.64
N ALA A 337 8.21 2.42 19.26
CA ALA A 337 7.20 2.88 20.20
C ALA A 337 5.82 3.05 19.56
N ILE A 338 5.76 3.25 18.23
CA ILE A 338 4.50 3.22 17.48
C ILE A 338 4.03 1.77 17.42
N THR A 339 3.05 1.47 18.25
CA THR A 339 2.33 0.20 18.32
C THR A 339 0.83 0.51 18.32
N ARG A 340 0.04 -0.27 17.60
CA ARG A 340 -1.41 -0.27 17.77
C ARG A 340 -1.82 -1.48 18.60
N PRO A 341 -2.92 -1.39 19.36
CA PRO A 341 -3.48 -2.58 19.99
C PRO A 341 -3.82 -3.57 18.88
N THR A 342 -3.08 -4.68 18.82
CA THR A 342 -3.41 -5.81 17.95
C THR A 342 -4.88 -6.13 18.16
N PHE A 343 -5.65 -6.18 17.07
CA PHE A 343 -6.98 -6.78 17.12
C PHE A 343 -6.84 -8.09 17.90
N SER A 344 -7.62 -8.26 18.96
CA SER A 344 -7.49 -9.36 19.93
C SER A 344 -7.95 -10.70 19.37
N GLY A 345 -7.66 -10.98 18.11
CA GLY A 345 -7.68 -12.31 17.52
C GLY A 345 -6.25 -12.83 17.52
N ASP A 346 -6.07 -14.08 17.96
CA ASP A 346 -4.78 -14.77 17.92
C ASP A 346 -4.07 -14.47 16.60
N HIS A 347 -2.91 -13.82 16.66
CA HIS A 347 -2.04 -13.66 15.49
C HIS A 347 -1.78 -15.03 14.84
N GLU A 348 -1.79 -16.09 15.64
CA GLU A 348 -1.74 -17.49 15.21
C GLU A 348 -2.97 -17.94 14.40
N GLN A 349 -4.18 -17.46 14.73
CA GLN A 349 -5.41 -17.69 13.95
C GLN A 349 -5.44 -16.87 12.66
N LEU A 350 -4.95 -15.62 12.66
CA LEU A 350 -4.80 -14.82 11.45
C LEU A 350 -3.75 -15.43 10.52
N GLU A 351 -2.61 -15.87 11.06
CA GLU A 351 -1.58 -16.58 10.30
C GLU A 351 -2.05 -17.97 9.86
N ALA A 352 -2.87 -18.67 10.65
CA ALA A 352 -3.51 -19.91 10.24
C ALA A 352 -4.53 -19.66 9.12
N PHE A 353 -5.35 -18.60 9.22
CA PHE A 353 -6.25 -18.17 8.16
C PHE A 353 -5.46 -17.83 6.89
N ARG A 354 -4.40 -17.03 7.00
CA ARG A 354 -3.48 -16.71 5.91
C ARG A 354 -2.85 -17.95 5.31
N ARG A 355 -2.42 -18.94 6.10
CA ARG A 355 -1.89 -20.22 5.59
C ARG A 355 -2.96 -21.10 4.95
N MET A 356 -4.20 -21.03 5.43
CA MET A 356 -5.34 -21.73 4.85
C MET A 356 -5.75 -21.11 3.51
N THR A 357 -5.71 -19.77 3.38
CA THR A 357 -5.96 -19.05 2.11
C THR A 357 -4.74 -19.04 1.17
N TYR A 358 -3.52 -19.08 1.71
CA TYR A 358 -2.23 -19.09 0.98
C TYR A 358 -2.13 -20.20 -0.07
N PHE A 359 -2.77 -21.34 0.23
CA PHE A 359 -2.87 -22.43 -0.71
C PHE A 359 -4.25 -22.59 -1.29
N ARG A 360 -5.33 -22.05 -0.71
CA ARG A 360 -6.66 -22.27 -1.28
C ARG A 360 -6.99 -21.22 -2.33
N GLU A 361 -7.27 -21.69 -3.54
CA GLU A 361 -7.75 -20.85 -4.62
C GLU A 361 -9.15 -20.31 -4.24
N PRO A 362 -9.40 -18.97 -4.32
CA PRO A 362 -10.61 -18.36 -3.76
C PRO A 362 -11.93 -18.83 -4.37
N LEU A 363 -11.95 -19.24 -5.64
CA LEU A 363 -13.17 -19.63 -6.34
C LEU A 363 -13.58 -21.08 -6.00
N THR A 364 -12.63 -22.01 -6.09
CA THR A 364 -12.86 -23.45 -5.92
C THR A 364 -12.67 -23.93 -4.48
N GLY A 365 -11.94 -23.16 -3.66
CA GLY A 365 -11.49 -23.58 -2.34
C GLY A 365 -10.47 -24.73 -2.35
N LEU A 366 -9.95 -25.13 -3.53
CA LEU A 366 -8.95 -26.19 -3.68
C LEU A 366 -7.55 -25.67 -3.38
N HIS A 367 -6.66 -26.54 -2.90
CA HIS A 367 -5.27 -26.18 -2.73
C HIS A 367 -4.60 -25.91 -4.09
N ASN A 368 -3.75 -24.89 -4.23
CA ASN A 368 -2.94 -24.67 -5.41
C ASN A 368 -1.83 -25.73 -5.47
N TYR A 369 -1.32 -26.02 -6.66
CA TYR A 369 -0.29 -27.05 -6.83
C TYR A 369 1.01 -26.71 -6.10
N ARG A 370 1.27 -25.44 -5.79
CA ARG A 370 2.45 -25.03 -5.01
C ARG A 370 2.37 -25.51 -3.56
N TYR A 371 1.17 -25.83 -3.05
CA TYR A 371 1.04 -26.53 -1.77
C TYR A 371 1.75 -27.88 -1.79
N LEU A 372 1.63 -28.62 -2.88
CA LEU A 372 2.33 -29.88 -3.07
C LEU A 372 3.86 -29.70 -2.99
N LEU A 373 4.39 -28.65 -3.61
CA LEU A 373 5.82 -28.33 -3.58
C LEU A 373 6.29 -27.92 -2.18
N ALA A 374 5.45 -27.23 -1.41
CA ALA A 374 5.75 -26.90 -0.03
C ALA A 374 5.78 -28.15 0.87
N LEU A 375 4.88 -29.11 0.64
CA LEU A 375 4.88 -30.40 1.33
C LEU A 375 6.13 -31.22 1.03
N ASP A 376 6.67 -31.14 -0.20
CA ASP A 376 7.94 -31.82 -0.59
C ASP A 376 9.15 -31.40 0.26
N ARG A 377 9.09 -30.21 0.89
CA ARG A 377 10.16 -29.70 1.76
C ARG A 377 10.13 -30.28 3.18
N ASP A 378 9.05 -30.96 3.57
CA ASP A 378 8.96 -31.65 4.86
C ASP A 378 9.66 -33.02 4.76
N PRO A 379 10.70 -33.29 5.58
CA PRO A 379 11.42 -34.57 5.58
C PRO A 379 10.52 -35.79 5.82
N GLY A 380 9.37 -35.61 6.47
CA GLY A 380 8.40 -36.67 6.74
C GLY A 380 7.44 -36.96 5.60
N PHE A 381 7.22 -36.03 4.66
CA PHE A 381 6.15 -36.13 3.66
C PHE A 381 6.33 -37.30 2.68
N ARG A 382 7.59 -37.59 2.32
CA ARG A 382 7.96 -38.68 1.39
C ARG A 382 8.73 -39.83 2.02
N SER A 383 8.87 -39.80 3.34
CA SER A 383 9.62 -40.81 4.08
C SER A 383 8.94 -42.18 3.98
N GLY A 384 9.68 -43.18 3.51
CA GLY A 384 9.18 -44.56 3.35
C GLY A 384 8.32 -44.80 2.11
N LEU A 385 8.28 -43.87 1.16
CA LEU A 385 7.66 -44.09 -0.16
C LEU A 385 8.67 -44.70 -1.14
N GLU A 386 8.20 -45.58 -2.03
CA GLU A 386 9.00 -46.12 -3.14
C GLU A 386 8.72 -45.37 -4.46
N GLU A 387 7.44 -45.10 -4.75
CA GLU A 387 6.95 -44.45 -5.96
C GLU A 387 5.79 -43.51 -5.61
N TYR A 388 5.60 -42.46 -6.41
CA TYR A 388 4.40 -41.63 -6.42
C TYR A 388 3.96 -41.33 -7.85
N HIS A 389 2.73 -40.84 -8.00
CA HIS A 389 2.12 -40.58 -9.28
C HIS A 389 1.56 -39.16 -9.35
N LEU A 390 1.71 -38.52 -10.50
CA LEU A 390 1.08 -37.25 -10.83
C LEU A 390 0.10 -37.45 -11.98
N LEU A 391 -1.10 -36.89 -11.84
CA LEU A 391 -2.08 -36.82 -12.92
C LEU A 391 -2.38 -35.35 -13.21
N LEU A 392 -2.25 -34.91 -14.46
CA LEU A 392 -2.61 -33.57 -14.89
C LEU A 392 -3.82 -33.64 -15.81
N LEU A 393 -4.87 -32.90 -15.46
CA LEU A 393 -6.01 -32.64 -16.32
C LEU A 393 -5.85 -31.26 -16.96
N ASP A 394 -5.50 -31.25 -18.24
CA ASP A 394 -5.11 -30.08 -19.05
C ASP A 394 -6.25 -29.64 -19.99
N PHE A 395 -6.71 -28.39 -19.89
CA PHE A 395 -7.81 -27.83 -20.71
C PHE A 395 -7.31 -26.97 -21.88
N ARG A 396 -7.01 -27.63 -23.00
CA ARG A 396 -6.43 -27.00 -24.21
C ARG A 396 -7.32 -25.97 -24.91
N ASP A 397 -8.63 -26.20 -24.93
CA ASP A 397 -9.57 -25.35 -25.68
C ASP A 397 -10.23 -24.28 -24.81
N LEU A 398 -9.75 -24.04 -23.59
CA LEU A 398 -10.38 -23.10 -22.66
C LEU A 398 -10.49 -21.69 -23.23
N ARG A 399 -9.49 -21.25 -24.01
CA ARG A 399 -9.55 -19.95 -24.69
C ARG A 399 -10.74 -19.85 -25.66
N ILE A 400 -10.99 -20.90 -26.43
CA ILE A 400 -12.11 -20.99 -27.38
C ILE A 400 -13.43 -21.08 -26.60
N PHE A 401 -13.45 -21.83 -25.51
CA PHE A 401 -14.59 -21.95 -24.62
C PHE A 401 -14.98 -20.61 -23.99
N ASN A 402 -14.01 -19.86 -23.47
CA ASN A 402 -14.18 -18.52 -22.91
C ASN A 402 -14.73 -17.52 -23.94
N GLN A 403 -14.29 -17.59 -25.20
CA GLN A 403 -14.83 -16.77 -26.28
C GLN A 403 -16.30 -17.07 -26.59
N ARG A 404 -16.72 -18.34 -26.45
CA ARG A 404 -18.07 -18.78 -26.76
C ARG A 404 -19.07 -18.51 -25.62
N TRP A 405 -18.65 -18.68 -24.37
CA TRP A 405 -19.56 -18.70 -23.22
C TRP A 405 -19.32 -17.56 -22.21
N GLY A 406 -18.22 -16.82 -22.35
CA GLY A 406 -17.78 -15.82 -21.39
C GLY A 406 -17.08 -16.42 -20.17
N TYR A 407 -16.18 -15.65 -19.56
CA TYR A 407 -15.34 -16.08 -18.43
C TYR A 407 -16.14 -16.58 -17.22
N LEU A 408 -17.17 -15.83 -16.79
CA LEU A 408 -17.98 -16.20 -15.62
C LEU A 408 -18.65 -17.59 -15.74
N LYS A 409 -19.12 -17.93 -16.94
CA LYS A 409 -19.77 -19.23 -17.18
C LYS A 409 -18.74 -20.35 -17.29
N ALA A 410 -17.56 -20.06 -17.84
CA ALA A 410 -16.46 -21.01 -17.87
C ALA A 410 -15.93 -21.33 -16.47
N ASP A 411 -15.75 -20.31 -15.64
CA ASP A 411 -15.30 -20.47 -14.26
C ASP A 411 -16.31 -21.31 -13.46
N SER A 412 -17.61 -21.02 -13.57
CA SER A 412 -18.65 -21.85 -12.92
C SER A 412 -18.60 -23.33 -13.32
N HIS A 413 -18.30 -23.64 -14.58
CA HIS A 413 -18.18 -25.03 -15.03
C HIS A 413 -16.87 -25.69 -14.59
N LEU A 414 -15.78 -24.93 -14.52
CA LEU A 414 -14.53 -25.40 -13.93
C LEU A 414 -14.73 -25.70 -12.44
N ASP A 415 -15.45 -24.86 -11.70
CA ASP A 415 -15.75 -25.07 -10.28
C ASP A 415 -16.54 -26.37 -10.05
N GLU A 416 -17.62 -26.58 -10.81
CA GLU A 416 -18.41 -27.83 -10.76
C GLU A 416 -17.54 -29.07 -11.05
N LEU A 417 -16.66 -28.98 -12.04
CA LEU A 417 -15.73 -30.04 -12.39
C LEU A 417 -14.71 -30.29 -11.27
N GLY A 418 -14.16 -29.23 -10.67
CA GLY A 418 -13.24 -29.31 -9.55
C GLY A 418 -13.87 -30.00 -8.33
N MET A 419 -15.12 -29.67 -8.00
CA MET A 419 -15.87 -30.32 -6.92
C MET A 419 -16.07 -31.81 -7.18
N ALA A 420 -16.50 -32.19 -8.38
CA ALA A 420 -16.68 -33.58 -8.73
C ALA A 420 -15.36 -34.37 -8.76
N MET A 421 -14.28 -33.75 -9.23
CA MET A 421 -12.93 -34.33 -9.16
C MET A 421 -12.49 -34.54 -7.71
N GLN A 422 -12.78 -33.60 -6.82
CA GLN A 422 -12.47 -33.74 -5.39
C GLN A 422 -13.22 -34.93 -4.78
N GLU A 423 -14.49 -35.15 -5.13
CA GLU A 423 -15.24 -36.33 -4.69
C GLU A 423 -14.63 -37.63 -5.23
N ILE A 424 -14.15 -37.64 -6.48
CA ILE A 424 -13.45 -38.78 -7.05
C ILE A 424 -12.18 -39.07 -6.25
N VAL A 425 -11.33 -38.06 -6.03
CA VAL A 425 -10.05 -38.18 -5.32
C VAL A 425 -10.25 -38.60 -3.86
N ASN A 426 -11.27 -38.07 -3.18
CA ASN A 426 -11.56 -38.41 -1.78
C ASN A 426 -11.88 -39.89 -1.56
N ARG A 427 -12.41 -40.60 -2.58
CA ARG A 427 -12.64 -42.06 -2.48
C ARG A 427 -11.34 -42.87 -2.42
N PHE A 428 -10.22 -42.27 -2.81
CA PHE A 428 -8.90 -42.88 -2.81
C PHE A 428 -7.99 -42.33 -1.70
N ASP A 429 -8.39 -41.26 -0.98
CA ASP A 429 -7.65 -40.74 0.17
C ASP A 429 -8.03 -41.54 1.45
N ARG A 430 -7.09 -42.35 1.98
CA ARG A 430 -7.32 -43.22 3.15
C ARG A 430 -6.70 -42.70 4.46
N ARG A 431 -6.37 -41.41 4.56
CA ARG A 431 -5.74 -40.81 5.75
C ARG A 431 -6.46 -41.07 7.10
N GLY A 432 -7.75 -41.43 7.08
CA GLY A 432 -8.55 -41.64 8.30
C GLY A 432 -8.48 -43.02 8.98
N VAL A 433 -7.90 -44.07 8.37
CA VAL A 433 -8.09 -45.46 8.86
C VAL A 433 -6.84 -46.09 9.51
N SER A 434 -5.62 -45.69 9.12
CA SER A 434 -4.39 -46.33 9.64
C SER A 434 -3.14 -45.44 9.72
N GLY A 435 -3.20 -44.17 9.28
CA GLY A 435 -2.02 -43.29 9.17
C GLY A 435 -0.93 -43.78 8.20
N ARG A 436 -1.13 -44.94 7.55
CA ARG A 436 -0.27 -45.53 6.51
C ARG A 436 -1.18 -46.15 5.45
N GLY A 437 -1.73 -45.29 4.60
CA GLY A 437 -2.51 -45.66 3.43
C GLY A 437 -2.21 -44.68 2.30
N PRO A 438 -2.52 -45.03 1.05
CA PRO A 438 -2.22 -44.17 -0.08
C PRO A 438 -2.93 -42.83 0.07
N THR A 439 -2.17 -41.77 -0.15
CA THR A 439 -2.61 -40.39 -0.13
C THR A 439 -3.01 -40.02 -1.55
N ALA A 440 -4.18 -39.42 -1.74
CA ALA A 440 -4.55 -38.78 -2.99
C ALA A 440 -4.95 -37.34 -2.70
N MET A 441 -4.38 -36.38 -3.42
CA MET A 441 -4.58 -34.96 -3.20
C MET A 441 -4.83 -34.25 -4.53
N LEU A 442 -5.88 -33.44 -4.58
CA LEU A 442 -6.23 -32.63 -5.73
C LEU A 442 -5.74 -31.20 -5.51
N PHE A 443 -5.19 -30.61 -6.56
CA PHE A 443 -4.68 -29.26 -6.57
C PHE A 443 -5.10 -28.50 -7.84
N ARG A 444 -5.21 -27.19 -7.72
CA ARG A 444 -5.41 -26.26 -8.84
C ARG A 444 -4.06 -25.80 -9.42
N LYS A 445 -3.90 -25.85 -10.75
CA LYS A 445 -2.74 -25.33 -11.48
C LYS A 445 -3.20 -24.40 -12.60
N GLY A 446 -3.39 -23.11 -12.29
CA GLY A 446 -3.98 -22.16 -13.24
C GLY A 446 -5.40 -22.61 -13.61
N ALA A 447 -5.63 -22.89 -14.89
CA ALA A 447 -6.91 -23.42 -15.36
C ALA A 447 -7.03 -24.95 -15.29
N ASP A 448 -5.95 -25.66 -14.93
CA ASP A 448 -5.83 -27.11 -14.91
C ASP A 448 -5.96 -27.69 -13.50
N TYR A 449 -6.05 -29.02 -13.42
CA TYR A 449 -6.04 -29.74 -12.15
C TYR A 449 -4.87 -30.72 -12.09
N LEU A 450 -4.12 -30.68 -10.99
CA LEU A 450 -3.04 -31.61 -10.69
C LEU A 450 -3.46 -32.53 -9.54
N ILE A 451 -3.26 -33.83 -9.70
CA ILE A 451 -3.51 -34.81 -8.65
C ILE A 451 -2.18 -35.47 -8.29
N TYR A 452 -1.82 -35.43 -7.02
CA TYR A 452 -0.75 -36.25 -6.45
C TYR A 452 -1.34 -37.49 -5.83
N THR A 453 -0.75 -38.66 -6.07
CA THR A 453 -1.15 -39.86 -5.35
C THR A 453 -0.03 -40.85 -5.13
N THR A 454 -0.12 -41.60 -4.02
CA THR A 454 0.73 -42.75 -3.70
C THR A 454 -0.05 -44.07 -3.77
N CYS A 455 -1.20 -44.08 -4.44
CA CYS A 455 -2.04 -45.28 -4.57
C CYS A 455 -1.38 -46.39 -5.40
N PRO A 456 -1.63 -47.67 -5.07
CA PRO A 456 -1.16 -48.78 -5.88
C PRO A 456 -1.65 -48.66 -7.32
N ARG A 457 -0.88 -49.20 -8.28
CA ARG A 457 -1.17 -49.08 -9.71
C ARG A 457 -2.58 -49.55 -10.12
N GLU A 458 -3.16 -50.52 -9.41
CA GLU A 458 -4.54 -50.97 -9.64
C GLU A 458 -5.57 -49.89 -9.27
N GLU A 459 -5.39 -49.23 -8.12
CA GLU A 459 -6.24 -48.12 -7.67
C GLU A 459 -6.03 -46.88 -8.56
N LEU A 460 -4.79 -46.59 -8.98
CA LEU A 460 -4.47 -45.53 -9.94
C LEU A 460 -5.23 -45.71 -11.26
N ARG A 461 -5.30 -46.94 -11.79
CA ARG A 461 -6.07 -47.26 -13.01
C ARG A 461 -7.56 -47.01 -12.80
N SER A 462 -8.10 -47.37 -11.64
CA SER A 462 -9.50 -47.14 -11.27
C SER A 462 -9.83 -45.64 -11.16
N MET A 463 -8.95 -44.86 -10.53
CA MET A 463 -9.06 -43.41 -10.42
C MET A 463 -8.99 -42.76 -11.80
N ALA A 464 -7.99 -43.12 -12.62
CA ALA A 464 -7.85 -42.61 -13.99
C ALA A 464 -9.08 -42.92 -14.86
N LYS A 465 -9.66 -44.12 -14.74
CA LYS A 465 -10.90 -44.48 -15.44
C LYS A 465 -12.08 -43.62 -14.97
N SER A 466 -12.21 -43.38 -13.68
CA SER A 466 -13.26 -42.54 -13.10
C SER A 466 -13.16 -41.09 -13.58
N LEU A 467 -11.94 -40.54 -13.58
CA LEU A 467 -11.64 -39.20 -14.08
C LEU A 467 -11.97 -39.08 -15.58
N ARG A 468 -11.52 -40.02 -16.42
CA ARG A 468 -11.82 -40.01 -17.86
C ARG A 468 -13.32 -40.07 -18.15
N ASN A 469 -14.05 -40.94 -17.46
CA ASN A 469 -15.50 -41.04 -17.63
C ASN A 469 -16.21 -39.73 -17.25
N HIS A 470 -15.77 -39.08 -16.17
CA HIS A 470 -16.35 -37.82 -15.73
C HIS A 470 -16.04 -36.69 -16.73
N VAL A 471 -14.78 -36.57 -17.15
CA VAL A 471 -14.33 -35.59 -18.15
C VAL A 471 -15.07 -35.76 -19.47
N ALA A 472 -15.22 -37.00 -19.97
CA ALA A 472 -15.97 -37.27 -21.19
C ALA A 472 -17.46 -36.87 -21.06
N GLY A 473 -18.05 -37.06 -19.88
CA GLY A 473 -19.41 -36.60 -19.59
C GLY A 473 -19.54 -35.07 -19.60
N VAL A 474 -18.52 -34.35 -19.13
CA VAL A 474 -18.47 -32.88 -19.18
C VAL A 474 -18.25 -32.40 -20.62
N GLU A 475 -17.33 -33.01 -21.36
CA GLU A 475 -17.12 -32.71 -22.78
C GLU A 475 -18.41 -32.87 -23.60
N GLN A 476 -19.19 -33.93 -23.37
CA GLN A 476 -20.48 -34.12 -24.05
C GLN A 476 -21.54 -33.07 -23.66
N LYS A 477 -21.54 -32.60 -22.42
CA LYS A 477 -22.55 -31.64 -21.93
C LYS A 477 -22.25 -30.20 -22.33
N ILE A 478 -20.99 -29.77 -22.21
CA ILE A 478 -20.61 -28.36 -22.36
C ILE A 478 -19.60 -28.11 -23.49
N GLY A 479 -18.96 -29.15 -24.03
CA GLY A 479 -18.00 -29.03 -25.14
C GLY A 479 -16.60 -28.60 -24.71
N LEU A 480 -16.27 -28.66 -23.42
CA LEU A 480 -14.93 -28.38 -22.90
C LEU A 480 -14.07 -29.64 -23.01
N LYS A 481 -13.04 -29.61 -23.86
CA LYS A 481 -12.10 -30.73 -24.02
C LYS A 481 -11.01 -30.67 -22.95
N ALA A 482 -10.61 -31.84 -22.47
CA ALA A 482 -9.48 -31.95 -21.55
C ALA A 482 -8.65 -33.20 -21.83
N ARG A 483 -7.34 -33.10 -21.60
CA ARG A 483 -6.37 -34.20 -21.71
C ARG A 483 -5.98 -34.66 -20.32
N LEU A 484 -6.04 -35.96 -20.04
CA LEU A 484 -5.53 -36.54 -18.80
C LEU A 484 -4.15 -37.16 -19.03
N LEU A 485 -3.12 -36.53 -18.47
CA LEU A 485 -1.75 -37.02 -18.41
C LEU A 485 -1.50 -37.74 -17.10
N ILE A 486 -0.70 -38.81 -17.13
CA ILE A 486 -0.34 -39.59 -15.95
C ILE A 486 1.15 -39.93 -16.03
N ARG A 487 1.89 -39.65 -14.95
CA ARG A 487 3.29 -40.04 -14.80
C ARG A 487 3.55 -40.63 -13.43
N SER A 488 4.48 -41.57 -13.41
CA SER A 488 4.99 -42.28 -12.26
C SER A 488 6.42 -41.85 -12.01
N HIS A 489 6.76 -41.52 -10.77
CA HIS A 489 8.09 -41.06 -10.41
C HIS A 489 8.61 -41.83 -9.19
N PRO A 490 9.91 -42.19 -9.18
CA PRO A 490 10.52 -42.76 -7.98
C PRO A 490 10.49 -41.74 -6.84
N ALA A 491 10.40 -42.20 -5.60
CA ALA A 491 10.39 -41.34 -4.41
C ALA A 491 11.68 -40.53 -4.20
N THR A 492 12.70 -40.67 -5.04
CA THR A 492 13.90 -39.82 -5.08
C THR A 492 13.78 -38.62 -6.02
N CYS A 493 12.82 -38.60 -6.95
CA CYS A 493 12.64 -37.50 -7.92
C CYS A 493 11.91 -36.31 -7.28
N PRO A 494 12.52 -35.11 -7.18
CA PRO A 494 11.87 -33.91 -6.62
C PRO A 494 10.52 -33.60 -7.28
N LEU A 495 9.53 -33.12 -6.51
CA LEU A 495 8.20 -32.85 -7.06
C LEU A 495 8.21 -31.73 -8.11
N GLU A 496 9.10 -30.76 -7.98
CA GLU A 496 9.28 -29.67 -8.95
C GLU A 496 9.72 -30.22 -10.32
N GLU A 497 10.74 -31.08 -10.33
CA GLU A 497 11.23 -31.77 -11.54
C GLU A 497 10.14 -32.68 -12.15
N ALA A 498 9.40 -33.41 -11.32
CA ALA A 498 8.32 -34.28 -11.79
C ALA A 498 7.15 -33.52 -12.42
N VAL A 499 6.81 -32.33 -11.90
CA VAL A 499 5.80 -31.45 -12.49
C VAL A 499 6.28 -30.91 -13.84
N ASP A 500 7.56 -30.53 -13.96
CA ASP A 500 8.13 -30.05 -15.23
C ASP A 500 8.14 -31.16 -16.29
N LEU A 501 8.54 -32.38 -15.92
CA LEU A 501 8.51 -33.55 -16.81
C LEU A 501 7.09 -33.94 -17.26
N LEU A 502 6.09 -33.68 -16.43
CA LEU A 502 4.69 -33.93 -16.77
C LEU A 502 4.17 -32.95 -17.85
N VAL A 503 4.79 -31.77 -17.95
CA VAL A 503 4.41 -30.69 -18.88
C VAL A 503 5.31 -30.67 -20.13
N ALA A 504 6.58 -31.09 -20.03
CA ALA A 504 7.59 -30.99 -21.09
C ALA A 504 7.33 -31.85 -22.35
N ASP A 505 6.42 -32.84 -22.31
CA ASP A 505 5.94 -33.60 -23.49
C ASP A 505 4.94 -32.79 -24.35
N GLU A 506 5.18 -31.48 -24.50
CA GLU A 506 4.47 -30.64 -25.46
C GLU A 506 4.89 -30.92 -26.92
N GLU A 507 6.08 -31.52 -27.14
CA GLU A 507 6.67 -31.64 -28.47
C GLU A 507 6.92 -33.08 -29.00
N GLU A 508 6.87 -34.14 -28.19
CA GLU A 508 7.09 -35.52 -28.70
C GLU A 508 6.00 -36.54 -28.31
N SER A 509 5.23 -36.89 -29.34
CA SER A 509 4.54 -38.16 -29.56
C SER A 509 3.17 -38.41 -28.92
N ASP A 510 2.20 -38.57 -29.82
CA ASP A 510 1.37 -39.77 -29.87
C ASP A 510 2.23 -41.04 -29.62
N ALA A 511 2.40 -41.47 -28.36
CA ALA A 511 3.00 -42.76 -28.04
C ALA A 511 2.29 -43.46 -26.89
N GLU A 512 1.58 -44.52 -27.28
CA GLU A 512 0.77 -45.45 -26.51
C GLU A 512 1.59 -46.42 -25.62
N GLU A 513 2.78 -46.04 -25.15
CA GLU A 513 3.79 -47.01 -24.69
C GLU A 513 4.27 -46.83 -23.23
N ALA A 514 3.34 -46.71 -22.27
CA ALA A 514 3.66 -46.78 -20.84
C ALA A 514 2.92 -47.91 -20.08
N LEU A 515 2.21 -48.80 -20.78
CA LEU A 515 1.43 -49.89 -20.16
C LEU A 515 1.67 -51.30 -20.74
N ARG A 516 2.72 -51.51 -21.54
CA ARG A 516 3.10 -52.87 -22.00
C ARG A 516 3.88 -53.64 -20.91
N ASP A 517 3.09 -54.35 -20.12
CA ASP A 517 3.31 -55.71 -19.59
C ASP A 517 4.77 -56.22 -19.47
N HIS A 518 5.28 -56.31 -18.23
CA HIS A 518 6.37 -57.20 -17.85
C HIS A 518 5.81 -58.31 -16.94
N SER A 519 4.90 -59.12 -17.49
CA SER A 519 4.46 -60.37 -16.88
C SER A 519 4.37 -61.48 -17.94
N ARG A 520 5.47 -62.22 -18.13
CA ARG A 520 5.42 -63.61 -18.62
C ARG A 520 6.28 -64.49 -17.72
N PRO A 521 5.70 -65.49 -17.04
CA PRO A 521 6.46 -66.57 -16.44
C PRO A 521 6.58 -67.78 -17.39
N ALA A 522 7.79 -68.36 -17.38
CA ALA A 522 8.23 -69.75 -17.57
C ALA A 522 7.68 -70.63 -18.73
N ALA A 523 8.60 -71.21 -19.52
CA ALA A 523 8.59 -72.65 -19.83
C ALA A 523 9.91 -73.11 -20.53
N GLU A 524 10.29 -74.34 -20.20
CA GLU A 524 11.47 -75.11 -20.57
C GLU A 524 11.60 -75.43 -22.07
N GLY A 525 12.81 -75.76 -22.53
CA GLY A 525 12.99 -76.40 -23.84
C GLY A 525 14.43 -76.48 -24.34
N ARG A 526 15.13 -77.54 -23.93
CA ARG A 526 16.35 -78.11 -24.53
C ARG A 526 16.43 -78.00 -26.07
N LEU A 527 17.64 -77.84 -26.62
CA LEU A 527 18.48 -78.90 -27.24
C LEU A 527 19.33 -78.34 -28.42
N LEU A 528 20.65 -78.62 -28.37
CA LEU A 528 21.60 -78.92 -29.47
C LEU A 528 21.43 -78.19 -30.83
N MET A 529 22.38 -77.35 -31.22
CA MET A 529 23.62 -77.72 -31.95
C MET A 529 24.54 -76.51 -32.08
#